data_AF-A0A3D2GQ10-F1
#
_entry.id   AF-A0A3D2GQ10-F1
#
_cell.length_a   1.000
_cell.length_b   1.000
_cell.length_c   1.000
_cell.angle_alpha   90.00
_cell.angle_beta   90.00
_cell.angle_gamma   90.00
#
_symmetry.space_group_name_H-M   'P 1'
#
loop_
_entity.id
_entity.type
_entity.pdbx_description
1 polymer ?
#
loop_
_entity_poly.entity_id
_entity_poly.type
_entity_poly.pdbx_seq_one_letter_code
_entity_poly.pdbx_strand_id
1 'polypeptide(L)' 'FTPVCTTEMGRTAQLAAEFAARNVKPLGLSTDTVEEHEKWILDVNDTQNC' A
#
# COMPACT_ATOMS: atom_id res chain seq x y z
N PHE A 1 -2.03 -9.48 -3.99
CA PHE A 1 -1.18 -10.38 -4.81
C PHE A 1 -1.29 -10.14 -6.32
N THR A 2 -1.63 -8.94 -6.76
CA THR A 2 -1.68 -8.56 -8.18
C THR A 2 -0.55 -7.56 -8.43
N PRO A 3 0.33 -7.77 -9.43
CA PRO A 3 1.62 -7.08 -9.51
C PRO A 3 1.48 -5.56 -9.63
N VAL A 4 0.52 -5.07 -10.42
CA VAL A 4 0.27 -3.62 -10.56
C VAL A 4 -0.20 -3.02 -9.23
N CYS A 5 -1.20 -3.63 -8.58
CA CYS A 5 -1.70 -3.13 -7.30
C CYS A 5 -0.60 -3.13 -6.22
N THR A 6 0.31 -4.11 -6.23
CA THR A 6 1.47 -4.15 -5.31
C THR A 6 2.35 -2.92 -5.51
N THR A 7 2.66 -2.57 -6.77
CA THR A 7 3.46 -1.37 -7.08
C THR A 7 2.75 -0.05 -6.73
N GLU A 8 1.44 0.05 -6.95
CA GLU A 8 0.64 1.24 -6.62
C GLU A 8 0.57 1.46 -5.11
N MET A 9 0.39 0.39 -4.33
CA MET A 9 0.38 0.46 -2.87
C MET A 9 1.76 0.85 -2.33
N GLY A 10 2.84 0.26 -2.83
CA GLY A 10 4.19 0.63 -2.43
C GLY A 10 4.54 2.07 -2.77
N ARG A 11 4.13 2.57 -3.94
CA ARG A 11 4.32 3.99 -4.29
C ARG A 11 3.51 4.90 -3.35
N THR A 12 2.30 4.52 -3.00
CA THR A 12 1.47 5.25 -2.03
C THR A 12 2.17 5.33 -0.66
N ALA A 13 2.77 4.23 -0.20
CA ALA A 13 3.53 4.19 1.04
C ALA A 13 4.77 5.10 1.00
N GLN A 14 5.55 5.07 -0.08
CA GLN A 14 6.72 5.93 -0.26
C GLN A 14 6.37 7.43 -0.30
N LEU A 15 5.14 7.78 -0.71
CA LEU A 15 4.63 9.16 -0.74
C LEU A 15 3.97 9.59 0.58
N ALA A 16 4.11 8.83 1.68
CA ALA A 16 3.48 9.15 2.95
C ALA A 16 3.73 10.59 3.44
N ALA A 17 4.98 11.08 3.32
CA ALA A 17 5.33 12.46 3.68
C ALA A 17 4.62 13.51 2.82
N GLU A 18 4.42 13.21 1.55
CA GLU A 18 3.71 14.08 0.60
C GLU A 18 2.21 14.18 0.90
N PHE A 19 1.58 13.07 1.27
CA PHE A 19 0.18 13.07 1.72
C PHE A 19 0.02 13.83 3.03
N ALA A 20 0.93 13.61 3.99
CA ALA A 20 0.94 14.31 5.27
C ALA A 20 1.08 15.83 5.10
N ALA A 21 1.98 16.29 4.21
CA ALA A 21 2.15 17.72 3.91
C ALA A 21 0.89 18.40 3.37
N ARG A 22 -0.04 17.64 2.79
CA ARG A 22 -1.30 18.12 2.22
C ARG A 22 -2.50 17.90 3.16
N ASN A 23 -2.25 17.45 4.40
CA ASN A 23 -3.30 17.06 5.35
C ASN A 23 -4.25 15.99 4.79
N VAL A 24 -3.70 15.01 4.07
CA VAL A 24 -4.44 13.89 3.46
C VAL A 24 -4.03 12.57 4.10
N LYS A 25 -5.01 11.68 4.28
CA LYS A 25 -4.81 10.29 4.73
C LYS A 25 -5.20 9.32 3.60
N PRO A 26 -4.25 8.58 3.01
CA PRO A 26 -4.55 7.54 2.03
C PRO A 26 -5.36 6.39 2.66
N LEU A 27 -6.20 5.74 1.86
CA LEU A 27 -6.96 4.55 2.23
C LEU A 27 -6.97 3.58 1.04
N GLY A 28 -6.55 2.33 1.28
CA GLY A 28 -6.68 1.23 0.33
C GLY A 28 -8.04 0.54 0.46
N LEU A 29 -8.59 0.07 -0.66
CA LEU A 29 -9.82 -0.72 -0.69
C LEU A 29 -9.71 -1.81 -1.76
N SER A 30 -10.04 -3.04 -1.40
CA SER A 30 -10.26 -4.15 -2.34
C SER A 30 -11.41 -5.02 -1.84
N THR A 31 -11.76 -6.07 -2.59
CA THR A 31 -12.78 -7.06 -2.22
C THR A 31 -12.22 -8.21 -1.39
N ASP A 32 -10.92 -8.20 -1.09
CA ASP A 32 -10.25 -9.25 -0.33
C ASP A 32 -10.54 -9.12 1.18
N THR A 33 -10.30 -10.19 1.93
CA THR A 33 -10.44 -10.21 3.38
C THR A 33 -9.33 -9.44 4.10
N VAL A 34 -9.55 -9.10 5.37
CA VAL A 34 -8.55 -8.39 6.19
C VAL A 34 -7.29 -9.25 6.36
N GLU A 35 -7.44 -10.55 6.54
CA GLU A 35 -6.33 -11.49 6.69
C GLU A 35 -5.48 -11.59 5.41
N GLU A 36 -6.10 -11.42 4.23
CA GLU A 36 -5.40 -11.33 2.96
C GLU A 36 -4.64 -10.01 2.82
N HIS A 37 -5.20 -8.90 3.30
CA HIS A 37 -4.51 -7.61 3.32
C HIS A 37 -3.26 -7.65 4.21
N GLU A 38 -3.35 -8.23 5.40
CA GLU A 38 -2.21 -8.34 6.32
C GLU A 38 -1.05 -9.13 5.69
N LYS A 39 -1.35 -10.21 4.98
CA LYS A 39 -0.34 -10.99 4.24
C LYS A 39 0.21 -10.22 3.06
N TRP A 40 -0.63 -9.51 2.33
CA TRP A 40 -0.22 -8.77 1.14
C TRP A 40 0.66 -7.56 1.49
N ILE A 41 0.49 -6.94 2.66
CA ILE A 41 1.38 -5.86 3.13
C ILE A 41 2.85 -6.35 3.20
N LEU A 42 3.09 -7.60 3.60
CA LEU A 42 4.44 -8.16 3.63
C LEU A 42 5.06 -8.24 2.23
N ASP A 43 4.27 -8.65 1.24
CA ASP A 43 4.69 -8.69 -0.17
C ASP A 43 4.96 -7.28 -0.74
N VAL A 44 4.12 -6.30 -0.38
CA VAL A 44 4.35 -4.89 -0.75
C VAL A 44 5.67 -4.38 -0.16
N ASN A 45 5.92 -4.61 1.13
CA ASN A 45 7.13 -4.12 1.79
C ASN A 45 8.41 -4.80 1.26
N ASP A 46 8.37 -6.11 1.02
CA ASP A 46 9.51 -6.87 0.49
C ASP A 46 9.85 -6.44 -0.95
N THR A 47 8.82 -6.30 -1.81
CA THR A 47 9.05 -6.02 -3.23
C THR A 47 9.27 -4.53 -3.53
N GLN A 48 8.71 -3.63 -2.72
CA GLN A 48 8.74 -2.17 -2.97
C GLN A 48 9.68 -1.41 -2.02
N ASN A 49 10.29 -2.10 -1.05
CA ASN A 49 11.22 -1.52 -0.06
C ASN A 49 10.63 -0.29 0.66
N CYS A 50 9.41 -0.43 1.19
CA CYS A 50 8.69 0.63 1.91
C CYS A 50 8.29 0.21 3.32
#